data_AF-A0A397TM76-F1
#
_entry.id   AF-A0A397TM76-F1
#
_cell.length_a   1.000
_cell.length_b   1.000
_cell.length_c   1.000
_cell.angle_alpha   90.00
_cell.angle_beta   90.00
_cell.angle_gamma   90.00
#
_symmetry.space_group_name_H-M   'P 1'
#
loop_
_entity.id
_entity.type
_entity.pdbx_description
1 polymer ?
#
loop_
_entity_poly.entity_id
_entity_poly.type
_entity_poly.pdbx_seq_one_letter_code
_entity_poly.pdbx_strand_id
1 'polypeptide(L)'
;MIPGYKPTYTSRPSIIINRGHIALFANWIDRIERKNIENIPYEFNLLYRASRDGNTAAAFHTKCDNKGATMVVLKIKNSEQIVGGYNPLFWDSSNTYKSTKDSFILSFTDKNDPQSAKVVRSFYTMYLPNSINVDDYEVFQVIKK
;
A
#
# COMPACT_ATOMS: atom_id res chain seq x y z
N MET A 1 14.87 -31.35 -19.97
CA MET A 1 15.32 -30.43 -18.91
C MET A 1 16.72 -29.95 -19.27
N ILE A 2 16.98 -28.64 -19.28
CA ILE A 2 18.28 -28.07 -19.66
C ILE A 2 19.17 -27.99 -18.42
N PRO A 3 20.33 -28.66 -18.38
CA PRO A 3 21.29 -28.53 -17.28
C PRO A 3 21.76 -27.07 -17.13
N GLY A 4 21.65 -26.51 -15.92
CA GLY A 4 22.11 -25.15 -15.61
C GLY A 4 21.02 -24.07 -15.56
N TYR A 5 19.76 -24.38 -15.88
CA TYR A 5 18.65 -23.46 -15.64
C TYR A 5 18.37 -23.36 -14.14
N LYS A 6 18.84 -22.29 -13.50
CA LYS A 6 18.35 -21.85 -12.18
C LYS A 6 17.11 -21.00 -12.41
N PRO A 7 15.89 -21.47 -12.09
CA PRO A 7 14.73 -20.58 -12.09
C PRO A 7 15.01 -19.47 -11.07
N THR A 8 15.18 -18.25 -11.55
CA THR A 8 15.10 -17.07 -10.69
C THR A 8 13.64 -16.92 -10.31
N TYR A 9 13.23 -17.58 -9.23
CA TYR A 9 12.01 -17.22 -8.54
C TYR A 9 12.22 -15.82 -7.98
N THR A 10 11.97 -14.79 -8.79
CA THR A 10 11.75 -13.45 -8.28
C THR A 10 10.48 -13.55 -7.46
N SER A 11 10.63 -13.79 -6.15
CA SER A 11 9.55 -13.67 -5.18
C SER A 11 8.84 -12.37 -5.47
N ARG A 12 7.63 -12.45 -6.03
CA ARG A 12 6.87 -11.27 -6.40
C ARG A 12 6.54 -10.57 -5.08
N PRO A 13 7.11 -9.39 -4.80
CA PRO A 13 7.02 -8.82 -3.46
C PRO A 13 5.57 -8.48 -3.11
N SER A 14 4.72 -8.16 -4.10
CA SER A 14 3.29 -7.91 -3.92
C SER A 14 2.44 -8.82 -4.82
N ILE A 15 1.31 -9.31 -4.29
CA ILE A 15 0.29 -10.01 -5.09
C ILE A 15 -0.88 -9.10 -5.50
N ILE A 16 -1.07 -7.97 -4.80
CA ILE A 16 -2.18 -7.03 -5.05
C ILE A 16 -1.79 -6.01 -6.12
N ILE A 17 -0.63 -5.38 -5.97
CA ILE A 17 -0.17 -4.25 -6.79
C ILE A 17 1.02 -4.63 -7.69
N ASN A 18 1.41 -3.71 -8.56
CA ASN A 18 2.55 -3.83 -9.47
C ASN A 18 3.33 -2.50 -9.52
N ARG A 19 4.41 -2.46 -10.30
CA ARG A 19 5.26 -1.27 -10.44
C ARG A 19 4.50 -0.03 -10.93
N GLY A 20 3.48 -0.19 -11.76
CA GLY A 20 2.66 0.92 -12.25
C GLY A 20 1.86 1.61 -11.13
N HIS A 21 1.35 0.83 -10.18
CA HIS A 21 0.72 1.35 -8.96
C HIS A 21 1.73 2.11 -8.11
N ILE A 22 2.90 1.51 -7.87
CA ILE A 22 3.98 2.11 -7.08
C ILE A 22 4.40 3.48 -7.66
N ALA A 23 4.56 3.57 -8.97
CA ALA A 23 4.86 4.84 -9.63
C ALA A 23 3.76 5.88 -9.40
N LEU A 24 2.49 5.49 -9.50
CA LEU A 24 1.37 6.41 -9.25
C LEU A 24 1.32 6.86 -7.79
N PHE A 25 1.57 5.96 -6.85
CA PHE A 25 1.62 6.26 -5.41
C PHE A 25 2.76 7.24 -5.08
N ALA A 26 3.94 7.03 -5.65
CA ALA A 26 5.06 7.96 -5.52
C ALA A 26 4.71 9.37 -6.01
N ASN A 27 4.08 9.48 -7.19
CA ASN A 27 3.62 10.77 -7.70
C ASN A 27 2.59 11.43 -6.77
N TRP A 28 1.69 10.65 -6.17
CA TRP A 28 0.78 11.19 -5.15
C TRP A 28 1.52 11.65 -3.89
N ILE A 29 2.51 10.92 -3.39
CA ILE A 29 3.29 11.37 -2.22
C ILE A 29 3.94 12.74 -2.50
N ASP A 30 4.56 12.92 -3.66
CA ASP A 30 5.20 14.17 -4.07
C ASP A 30 4.24 15.24 -4.62
N ARG A 31 2.94 14.93 -4.72
CA ARG A 31 1.90 15.80 -5.29
C ARG A 31 2.19 16.21 -6.75
N ILE A 32 2.77 15.30 -7.52
CA ILE A 32 3.08 15.49 -8.94
C ILE A 32 1.88 15.05 -9.79
N GLU A 33 1.41 15.92 -10.69
CA GLU A 33 0.28 15.64 -11.58
C GLU A 33 0.70 14.80 -12.81
N ARG A 34 1.94 14.96 -13.28
CA ARG A 34 2.46 14.21 -14.43
C ARG A 34 3.12 12.91 -13.98
N LYS A 35 2.56 11.79 -14.43
CA LYS A 35 3.04 10.45 -14.09
C LYS A 35 4.49 10.25 -14.55
N ASN A 36 5.43 10.18 -13.61
CA ASN A 36 6.78 9.66 -13.87
C ASN A 36 6.84 8.17 -13.51
N ILE A 37 7.12 7.30 -14.48
CA ILE A 37 7.23 5.84 -14.32
C ILE A 37 8.69 5.38 -14.36
N GLU A 38 9.57 6.20 -14.94
CA GLU A 38 10.96 5.83 -15.20
C GLU A 38 11.81 5.95 -13.94
N ASN A 39 11.61 7.03 -13.17
CA ASN A 39 12.32 7.27 -11.92
C ASN A 39 11.35 7.36 -10.74
N ILE A 40 11.25 6.29 -9.96
CA ILE A 40 10.43 6.24 -8.74
C ILE A 40 11.35 6.61 -7.56
N PRO A 41 11.17 7.80 -6.93
CA PRO A 41 12.08 8.30 -5.89
C PRO A 41 11.88 7.62 -4.53
N TYR A 42 11.03 6.59 -4.47
CA TYR A 42 10.68 5.86 -3.27
C TYR A 42 10.87 4.35 -3.45
N GLU A 43 11.27 3.68 -2.38
CA GLU A 43 11.19 2.24 -2.21
C GLU A 43 9.92 1.88 -1.46
N PHE A 44 9.26 0.80 -1.90
CA PHE A 44 8.07 0.25 -1.28
C PHE A 44 8.40 -1.18 -0.82
N ASN A 45 8.82 -1.31 0.43
CA ASN A 45 9.26 -2.57 1.00
C ASN A 45 8.08 -3.26 1.69
N LEU A 46 7.66 -4.44 1.22
CA LEU A 46 6.54 -5.16 1.83
C LEU A 46 6.90 -5.60 3.26
N LEU A 47 6.26 -4.99 4.25
CA LEU A 47 6.41 -5.33 5.67
C LEU A 47 5.49 -6.48 6.06
N TYR A 48 4.23 -6.40 5.63
CA TYR A 48 3.16 -7.26 6.11
C TYR A 48 2.18 -7.59 4.98
N ARG A 49 1.74 -8.85 4.93
CA ARG A 49 0.60 -9.31 4.12
C ARG A 49 -0.26 -10.21 4.98
N ALA A 50 -1.56 -9.95 5.07
CA ALA A 50 -2.44 -10.66 5.99
C ALA A 50 -2.49 -12.17 5.70
N SER A 51 -2.55 -12.57 4.43
CA SER A 51 -2.50 -13.98 4.02
C SER A 51 -1.17 -14.68 4.28
N ARG A 52 -0.06 -13.94 4.42
CA ARG A 52 1.29 -14.49 4.67
C ARG A 52 1.63 -14.53 6.15
N ASP A 53 1.33 -13.45 6.86
CA ASP A 53 1.85 -13.17 8.20
C ASP A 53 0.79 -13.40 9.30
N GLY A 54 -0.45 -13.71 8.91
CA GLY A 54 -1.58 -13.94 9.81
C GLY A 54 -2.37 -12.66 10.07
N ASN A 55 -3.69 -12.71 9.85
CA ASN A 55 -4.58 -11.56 9.93
C ASN A 55 -4.97 -11.18 11.39
N THR A 56 -3.99 -10.73 12.17
CA THR A 56 -4.20 -10.30 13.57
C THR A 56 -3.53 -8.97 13.84
N ALA A 57 -4.08 -8.18 14.78
CA ALA A 57 -3.47 -6.93 15.20
C ALA A 57 -2.04 -7.14 15.75
N ALA A 58 -1.82 -8.23 16.51
CA ALA A 58 -0.49 -8.56 17.04
C ALA A 58 0.55 -8.80 15.93
N ALA A 59 0.19 -9.54 14.88
CA ALA A 59 1.08 -9.78 13.74
C ALA A 59 1.36 -8.48 12.97
N PHE A 60 0.35 -7.62 12.79
CA PHE A 60 0.52 -6.29 12.21
C PHE A 60 1.50 -5.44 13.02
N HIS A 61 1.26 -5.26 14.33
CA HIS A 61 2.10 -4.42 15.19
C HIS A 61 3.55 -4.93 15.24
N THR A 62 3.74 -6.26 15.29
CA THR A 62 5.08 -6.87 15.25
C THR A 62 5.89 -6.49 14.00
N LYS A 63 5.22 -6.30 12.85
CA LYS A 63 5.88 -6.01 11.57
C LYS A 63 5.91 -4.51 11.25
N CYS A 64 4.89 -3.75 11.62
CA CYS A 64 4.62 -2.41 11.13
C CYS A 64 4.96 -1.29 12.12
N ASP A 65 5.02 -1.57 13.43
CA ASP A 65 5.29 -0.53 14.41
C ASP A 65 6.69 0.06 14.22
N ASN A 66 6.79 1.38 14.39
CA ASN A 66 8.03 2.16 14.31
C ASN A 66 8.77 2.08 12.96
N LYS A 67 8.08 1.70 11.87
CA LYS A 67 8.68 1.62 10.53
C LYS A 67 8.65 2.94 9.73
N GLY A 68 8.15 4.02 10.31
CA GLY A 68 8.00 5.30 9.61
C GLY A 68 6.80 5.30 8.67
N ALA A 69 6.93 5.98 7.53
CA ALA A 69 5.86 6.12 6.56
C ALA A 69 5.45 4.78 5.94
N THR A 70 4.15 4.57 5.75
CA THR A 70 3.59 3.34 5.20
C THR A 70 2.51 3.59 4.16
N MET A 71 2.41 2.66 3.21
CA MET A 71 1.31 2.54 2.27
C MET A 71 0.55 1.24 2.56
N VAL A 72 -0.75 1.34 2.79
CA VAL A 72 -1.65 0.18 2.97
C VAL A 72 -2.48 0.01 1.71
N VAL A 73 -2.58 -1.22 1.20
CA VAL A 73 -3.44 -1.56 0.06
C VAL A 73 -4.25 -2.81 0.37
N LEU A 74 -5.57 -2.72 0.22
CA LEU A 74 -6.53 -3.77 0.46
C LEU A 74 -7.19 -4.18 -0.87
N LYS A 75 -7.32 -5.49 -1.08
CA LYS A 75 -8.09 -6.07 -2.19
C LYS A 75 -9.51 -6.33 -1.73
N ILE A 76 -10.50 -5.69 -2.36
CA ILE A 76 -11.91 -5.95 -2.06
C ILE A 76 -12.29 -7.33 -2.57
N LYS A 77 -13.02 -8.08 -1.73
CA LYS A 77 -13.43 -9.45 -1.99
C LYS A 77 -14.21 -9.61 -3.28
N ASN A 78 -13.89 -10.65 -4.06
CA ASN A 78 -14.59 -11.02 -5.30
C ASN A 78 -14.70 -9.89 -6.34
N SER A 79 -13.68 -9.04 -6.44
CA SER A 79 -13.66 -7.92 -7.40
C SER A 79 -12.25 -7.68 -7.91
N GLU A 80 -12.04 -6.69 -8.79
CA GLU A 80 -10.71 -6.13 -9.09
C GLU A 80 -10.45 -4.80 -8.34
N GLN A 81 -11.40 -4.35 -7.52
CA GLN A 81 -11.29 -3.11 -6.75
C GLN A 81 -10.18 -3.20 -5.68
N ILE A 82 -9.39 -2.15 -5.57
CA ILE A 82 -8.45 -1.96 -4.45
C ILE A 82 -8.73 -0.62 -3.76
N VAL A 83 -8.57 -0.59 -2.45
CA VAL A 83 -8.63 0.63 -1.64
C VAL A 83 -7.40 0.68 -0.76
N GLY A 84 -7.03 1.84 -0.25
CA GLY A 84 -5.84 1.95 0.56
C GLY A 84 -5.58 3.35 1.05
N GLY A 85 -4.38 3.57 1.56
CA GLY A 85 -3.97 4.89 1.99
C GLY A 85 -2.50 4.96 2.38
N TYR A 86 -1.99 6.18 2.32
CA TYR A 86 -0.66 6.53 2.78
C TYR A 86 -0.74 7.22 4.13
N ASN A 87 0.12 6.78 5.05
CA ASN A 87 0.34 7.41 6.33
C ASN A 87 1.84 7.78 6.45
N PRO A 88 2.21 9.07 6.53
CA PRO A 88 3.60 9.49 6.68
C PRO A 88 4.13 9.27 8.11
N LEU A 89 3.25 9.00 9.08
CA LEU A 89 3.62 8.77 10.48
C LEU A 89 3.80 7.27 10.74
N PHE A 90 4.63 6.94 11.73
CA PHE A 90 4.80 5.55 12.17
C PHE A 90 3.62 5.07 13.00
N TRP A 91 3.31 3.77 12.88
CA TRP A 91 2.42 3.03 13.75
C TRP A 91 3.07 2.76 15.11
N ASP A 92 2.28 2.83 16.17
CA ASP A 92 2.68 2.35 17.50
C ASP A 92 1.45 1.80 18.24
N SER A 93 1.72 1.21 19.40
CA SER A 93 0.70 0.65 20.29
C SER A 93 0.26 1.65 21.38
N SER A 94 0.41 2.96 21.15
CA SER A 94 0.15 3.99 22.19
C SER A 94 -1.33 4.30 22.42
N ASN A 95 -2.23 3.80 21.57
CA ASN A 95 -3.66 4.14 21.55
C ASN A 95 -3.94 5.65 21.46
N THR A 96 -3.02 6.43 20.88
CA THR A 96 -3.19 7.87 20.67
C THR A 96 -3.47 8.21 19.21
N TYR A 97 -4.29 9.25 18.99
CA TYR A 97 -4.48 9.81 17.66
C TYR A 97 -3.33 10.75 17.31
N LYS A 98 -2.83 10.64 16.07
CA LYS A 98 -1.84 11.54 15.50
C LYS A 98 -2.44 12.24 14.28
N SER A 99 -2.12 13.52 14.09
CA SER A 99 -2.63 14.31 12.97
C SER A 99 -1.52 14.64 11.97
N THR A 100 -1.87 14.67 10.69
CA THR A 100 -0.99 15.08 9.60
C THR A 100 -1.82 15.54 8.40
N LYS A 101 -1.26 16.44 7.59
CA LYS A 101 -1.88 16.93 6.34
C LYS A 101 -1.39 16.18 5.09
N ASP A 102 -0.45 15.26 5.27
CA ASP A 102 0.22 14.57 4.16
C ASP A 102 -0.31 13.15 3.91
N SER A 103 -1.23 12.67 4.75
CA SER A 103 -1.97 11.42 4.51
C SER A 103 -2.95 11.55 3.35
N PHE A 104 -3.24 10.43 2.70
CA PHE A 104 -4.29 10.32 1.70
C PHE A 104 -4.91 8.92 1.66
N ILE A 105 -6.15 8.84 1.19
CA ILE A 105 -6.82 7.58 0.84
C ILE A 105 -6.87 7.45 -0.67
N LEU A 106 -6.79 6.22 -1.15
CA LEU A 106 -6.87 5.88 -2.56
C LEU A 106 -7.92 4.80 -2.82
N SER A 107 -8.41 4.76 -4.05
CA SER A 107 -9.23 3.67 -4.57
C SER A 107 -9.02 3.48 -6.06
N PHE A 108 -9.15 2.24 -6.52
CA PHE A 108 -9.28 1.88 -7.93
C PHE A 108 -10.53 1.02 -8.04
N THR A 109 -11.45 1.33 -8.95
CA THR A 109 -12.58 0.43 -9.21
C THR A 109 -12.14 -0.85 -9.91
N ASP A 110 -11.04 -0.77 -10.68
CA ASP A 110 -10.32 -1.92 -11.25
C ASP A 110 -8.81 -1.67 -11.14
N LYS A 111 -8.08 -2.50 -10.38
CA LYS A 111 -6.63 -2.38 -10.20
C LYS A 111 -5.83 -2.54 -11.51
N ASN A 112 -6.44 -3.09 -12.56
CA ASN A 112 -5.80 -3.27 -13.85
C ASN A 112 -6.04 -2.06 -14.78
N ASP A 113 -6.94 -1.14 -14.41
CA ASP A 113 -7.19 0.12 -15.11
C ASP A 113 -6.66 1.33 -14.31
N PRO A 114 -5.51 1.91 -14.70
CA PRO A 114 -4.96 3.09 -14.05
C PRO A 114 -5.86 4.33 -14.11
N GLN A 115 -6.82 4.42 -15.05
CA GLN A 115 -7.74 5.56 -15.16
C GLN A 115 -8.83 5.51 -14.09
N SER A 116 -9.08 4.33 -13.51
CA SER A 116 -10.02 4.17 -12.41
C SER A 116 -9.50 4.69 -11.06
N ALA A 117 -8.24 5.10 -11.01
CA ALA A 117 -7.56 5.54 -9.81
C ALA A 117 -8.11 6.88 -9.29
N LYS A 118 -8.46 6.92 -8.01
CA LYS A 118 -8.84 8.13 -7.29
C LYS A 118 -8.00 8.26 -6.03
N VAL A 119 -7.65 9.51 -5.70
CA VAL A 119 -6.94 9.86 -4.47
C VAL A 119 -7.69 11.01 -3.80
N VAL A 120 -7.89 10.90 -2.49
CA VAL A 120 -8.56 11.92 -1.68
C VAL A 120 -7.65 12.28 -0.51
N ARG A 121 -7.43 13.58 -0.35
CA ARG A 121 -6.77 14.19 0.81
C ARG A 121 -7.83 14.91 1.59
N SER A 122 -7.96 14.58 2.87
CA SER A 122 -8.95 15.23 3.71
C SER A 122 -8.24 15.99 4.83
N PHE A 123 -8.70 17.22 5.06
CA PHE A 123 -8.41 17.98 6.28
C PHE A 123 -9.42 17.65 7.41
N TYR A 124 -10.42 16.81 7.11
CA TYR A 124 -11.50 16.38 8.00
C TYR A 124 -11.57 14.84 8.11
N THR A 125 -12.40 14.33 9.01
CA THR A 125 -12.65 12.89 9.18
C THR A 125 -13.28 12.26 7.94
N MET A 126 -12.64 11.22 7.39
CA MET A 126 -13.24 10.38 6.33
C MET A 126 -14.11 9.30 6.99
N TYR A 127 -15.38 9.22 6.58
CA TYR A 127 -16.26 8.12 6.97
C TYR A 127 -15.89 6.87 6.18
N LEU A 128 -15.28 5.91 6.86
CA LEU A 128 -15.10 4.55 6.34
C LEU A 128 -16.25 3.68 6.84
N PRO A 129 -16.72 2.70 6.03
CA PRO A 129 -17.74 1.77 6.49
C PRO A 129 -17.23 0.95 7.69
N ASN A 130 -18.13 0.61 8.62
CA ASN A 130 -17.81 -0.13 9.85
C ASN A 130 -17.13 -1.49 9.62
N SER A 131 -17.29 -2.06 8.43
CA SER A 131 -16.54 -3.23 7.98
C SER A 131 -16.33 -3.18 6.48
N ILE A 132 -15.20 -3.70 6.02
CA ILE A 132 -14.89 -3.89 4.60
C ILE A 132 -14.57 -5.36 4.42
N ASN A 133 -15.22 -5.99 3.44
CA ASN A 133 -14.94 -7.38 3.10
C ASN A 133 -13.74 -7.43 2.14
N VAL A 134 -12.62 -7.96 2.62
CA VAL A 134 -11.34 -7.96 1.92
C VAL A 134 -10.87 -9.38 1.64
N ASP A 135 -10.29 -9.60 0.46
CA ASP A 135 -9.60 -10.86 0.12
C ASP A 135 -8.22 -10.92 0.82
N ASP A 136 -7.48 -9.82 0.79
CA ASP A 136 -6.18 -9.68 1.43
C ASP A 136 -5.82 -8.18 1.59
N TYR A 137 -4.83 -7.88 2.41
CA TYR A 137 -4.19 -6.57 2.42
C TYR A 137 -2.69 -6.63 2.67
N GLU A 138 -1.99 -5.66 2.11
CA GLU A 138 -0.54 -5.50 2.17
C GLU A 138 -0.17 -4.13 2.74
N VAL A 139 0.92 -4.10 3.50
CA VAL A 139 1.49 -2.88 4.09
C VAL A 139 2.95 -2.76 3.63
N PHE A 140 3.27 -1.63 3.02
CA PHE A 140 4.59 -1.32 2.53
C PHE A 140 5.20 -0.21 3.36
N GLN A 141 6.45 -0.38 3.79
CA GLN A 141 7.27 0.74 4.23
C GLN A 141 7.61 1.60 3.02
N VAL A 142 7.53 2.92 3.17
CA VAL A 142 7.89 3.88 2.12
C VAL A 142 9.14 4.62 2.53
N ILE A 143 10.21 4.48 1.74
CA ILE A 143 11.52 5.10 2.01
C ILE A 143 11.91 5.96 0.81
N LYS A 144 12.30 7.21 1.03
CA LYS A 144 12.83 8.08 -0.04
C LYS A 144 14.28 7.69 -0.34
N LYS A 145 14.62 7.54 -1.62
CA LYS A 145 15.98 7.26 -2.11
C LYS A 145 16.86 8.51 -2.12
#